data_AF-A0A9D8D923-F1
#
_entry.id   AF-A0A9D8D923-F1
#
_cell.length_a   1.000
_cell.length_b   1.000
_cell.length_c   1.000
_cell.angle_alpha   90.00
_cell.angle_beta   90.00
_cell.angle_gamma   90.00
#
_symmetry.space_group_name_H-M   'P 1'
#
loop_
_entity.id
_entity.type
_entity.pdbx_description
1 polymer ?
#
loop_
_entity_poly.entity_id
_entity_poly.type
_entity_poly.pdbx_seq_one_letter_code
_entity_poly.pdbx_strand_id
1 'polypeptide(L)'
;MISHALASEPGMDVELSVGELPLVRADPVQLERALSNLLQNARRHAAGHGVRLSGTAGNGTAVRIVVSDRGPGVPDSLGEEAFEPFRS
;
A
#
# COMPACT_ATOMS: atom_id res chain seq x y z
N MET A 1 6.08 14.33 4.09
CA MET A 1 5.11 14.04 5.17
C MET A 1 4.65 12.58 5.15
N ILE A 2 4.43 11.93 3.99
CA ILE A 2 4.06 10.49 3.92
C ILE A 2 5.22 9.55 4.33
N SER A 3 6.48 10.00 4.20
CA SER A 3 7.68 9.18 4.42
C SER A 3 7.90 8.69 5.86
N HIS A 4 7.22 9.27 6.85
CA HIS A 4 7.51 8.99 8.28
C HIS A 4 6.35 8.31 9.03
N ALA A 5 5.09 8.54 8.62
CA ALA A 5 3.93 8.13 9.41
C ALA A 5 3.58 6.64 9.28
N LEU A 6 3.88 6.00 8.14
CA LEU A 6 3.52 4.59 7.89
C LEU A 6 4.60 3.60 8.33
N ALA A 7 5.80 4.08 8.65
CA ALA A 7 6.96 3.26 9.03
C ALA A 7 7.03 2.93 10.53
N SER A 8 6.09 3.43 11.35
CA SER A 8 6.20 3.39 12.82
C SER A 8 5.09 2.61 13.54
N GLU A 9 4.29 1.83 12.82
CA GLU A 9 3.33 0.89 13.42
C GLU A 9 4.07 -0.36 13.96
N PRO A 10 4.01 -0.67 15.27
CA PRO A 10 4.79 -1.77 15.85
C PRO A 10 4.44 -3.14 15.23
N GLY A 11 5.46 -3.91 14.84
CA GLY A 11 5.31 -5.31 14.41
C GLY A 11 5.22 -5.55 12.91
N MET A 12 5.49 -4.55 12.07
CA MET A 12 5.64 -4.73 10.62
C MET A 12 6.93 -4.08 10.12
N ASP A 13 7.81 -4.90 9.53
CA ASP A 13 8.94 -4.39 8.75
C ASP A 13 8.42 -3.89 7.40
N VAL A 14 8.42 -2.57 7.22
CA VAL A 14 8.08 -1.91 5.96
C VAL A 14 9.33 -1.41 5.26
N GLU A 15 9.64 -1.98 4.10
CA GLU A 15 10.70 -1.50 3.21
C GLU A 15 10.14 -0.41 2.28
N LEU A 16 10.66 0.82 2.40
CA LEU A 16 10.28 1.94 1.54
C LEU A 16 11.27 2.09 0.38
N SER A 17 10.78 2.01 -0.85
CA SER A 17 11.56 2.22 -2.08
C SER A 17 10.89 3.26 -2.97
N VAL A 18 11.23 4.53 -2.78
CA VAL A 18 10.63 5.66 -3.51
C VAL A 18 11.74 6.47 -4.18
N GLY A 19 11.66 6.57 -5.50
CA GLY A 19 12.54 7.44 -6.30
C GLY A 19 12.03 8.89 -6.35
N GLU A 20 12.55 9.68 -7.29
CA GLU A 20 11.98 11.00 -7.57
C GLU A 20 10.58 10.86 -8.16
N LEU A 21 9.61 11.55 -7.55
CA LEU A 21 8.21 11.54 -7.98
C LEU A 21 7.75 12.96 -8.30
N PRO A 22 6.95 13.15 -9.37
CA PRO A 22 6.31 14.43 -9.61
C PRO A 22 5.30 14.75 -8.51
N LEU A 23 5.04 16.04 -8.31
CA LEU A 23 3.91 16.47 -7.49
C LEU A 23 2.61 16.11 -8.21
N VAL A 24 1.67 15.54 -7.45
CA VAL A 24 0.34 15.18 -7.94
C VAL A 24 -0.73 15.86 -7.10
N ARG A 25 -1.90 16.12 -7.71
CA ARG A 25 -3.07 16.59 -6.96
C ARG A 25 -3.80 15.37 -6.40
N ALA A 26 -3.84 15.27 -5.09
CA ALA A 26 -4.58 14.25 -4.36
C ALA A 26 -5.18 14.85 -3.09
N ASP A 27 -6.26 14.25 -2.59
CA ASP A 27 -6.72 14.52 -1.23
C ASP A 27 -5.81 13.72 -0.27
N PRO A 28 -5.08 14.39 0.64
CA PRO A 28 -4.12 13.75 1.52
C PRO A 28 -4.79 12.75 2.48
N VAL A 29 -6.02 13.03 2.94
CA VAL A 29 -6.76 12.18 3.87
C VAL A 29 -7.23 10.91 3.17
N GLN A 30 -7.73 11.03 1.95
CA GLN A 30 -8.14 9.88 1.14
C GLN A 30 -6.95 8.99 0.78
N LEU A 31 -5.81 9.58 0.42
CA LEU A 31 -4.60 8.84 0.09
C LEU A 31 -4.04 8.09 1.31
N GLU A 32 -3.99 8.74 2.47
CA GLU A 32 -3.57 8.10 3.72
C GLU A 32 -4.47 6.91 4.09
N ARG A 33 -5.79 7.08 3.97
CA ARG A 33 -6.75 5.98 4.19
C ARG A 33 -6.53 4.81 3.24
N ALA A 34 -6.34 5.08 1.95
CA ALA A 34 -6.10 4.04 0.95
C ALA A 34 -4.82 3.25 1.27
N LEU A 35 -3.72 3.94 1.59
CA LEU A 35 -2.46 3.30 1.96
C LEU A 35 -2.57 2.52 3.27
N SER A 36 -3.24 3.07 4.28
CA SER A 36 -3.47 2.41 5.56
C SER A 36 -4.25 1.10 5.39
N ASN A 37 -5.30 1.10 4.57
CA ASN A 37 -6.07 -0.12 4.29
C ASN A 37 -5.21 -1.21 3.65
N LEU A 38 -4.39 -0.86 2.64
CA LEU A 38 -3.50 -1.81 1.99
C LEU A 38 -2.44 -2.36 2.95
N LEU A 39 -1.85 -1.50 3.80
CA LEU A 39 -0.85 -1.92 4.78
C LEU A 39 -1.46 -2.80 5.88
N GLN A 40 -2.68 -2.51 6.34
CA GLN A 40 -3.39 -3.36 7.30
C GLN A 40 -3.72 -4.74 6.72
N ASN A 41 -4.14 -4.80 5.46
CA ASN A 41 -4.38 -6.06 4.75
C ASN A 41 -3.06 -6.85 4.61
N ALA A 42 -1.99 -6.19 4.18
CA ALA A 42 -0.67 -6.79 4.12
C ALA A 42 -0.25 -7.32 5.51
N ARG A 43 -0.50 -6.60 6.61
CA ARG A 43 -0.20 -7.08 7.97
C ARG A 43 -0.91 -8.39 8.30
N ARG A 44 -2.20 -8.44 7.97
CA ARG A 44 -3.05 -9.59 8.27
C ARG A 44 -2.63 -10.81 7.48
N HIS A 45 -2.15 -10.62 6.25
CA HIS A 45 -1.97 -11.72 5.29
C HIS A 45 -0.51 -12.04 4.93
N ALA A 46 0.48 -11.19 5.24
CA ALA A 46 1.88 -11.38 4.89
C ALA A 46 2.59 -12.53 5.64
N ALA A 47 1.91 -13.23 6.55
CA ALA A 47 2.43 -14.37 7.31
C ALA A 47 3.79 -14.09 8.02
N GLY A 48 4.01 -12.86 8.49
CA GLY A 48 5.26 -12.45 9.15
C GLY A 48 6.40 -12.07 8.19
N HIS A 49 6.15 -12.04 6.89
CA HIS A 49 7.07 -11.46 5.90
C HIS A 49 6.93 -9.94 5.86
N GLY A 50 8.04 -9.25 5.57
CA GLY A 50 8.05 -7.79 5.41
C GLY A 50 7.20 -7.31 4.24
N VAL A 51 6.72 -6.08 4.35
CA VAL A 51 5.91 -5.39 3.34
C VAL A 51 6.79 -4.39 2.62
N ARG A 52 6.66 -4.27 1.29
CA ARG A 52 7.35 -3.28 0.48
C ARG A 52 6.40 -2.23 -0.03
N LEU A 53 6.69 -0.96 0.25
CA LEU A 53 6.00 0.19 -0.34
C LEU A 53 6.92 0.82 -1.38
N SER A 54 6.45 0.92 -2.62
CA SER A 54 7.21 1.55 -3.70
C SER A 54 6.41 2.61 -4.44
N GLY A 55 7.13 3.61 -4.96
CA GLY A 55 6.57 4.71 -5.72
C GLY A 55 7.39 4.94 -6.98
N THR A 56 6.73 5.00 -8.13
CA THR A 56 7.36 5.27 -9.44
C THR A 56 6.60 6.34 -10.20
N ALA A 57 7.32 7.20 -10.92
CA ALA A 57 6.70 8.08 -11.89
C ALA A 57 6.14 7.23 -13.05
N GLY A 58 4.84 7.40 -13.33
CA GLY A 58 4.21 6.87 -14.53
C GLY A 58 4.55 7.72 -15.76
N ASN A 59 3.77 7.62 -16.83
CA ASN A 59 3.96 8.33 -18.11
C ASN A 59 3.82 9.87 -18.00
N GLY A 60 4.66 10.53 -17.21
CA GLY A 60 4.79 11.99 -17.06
C GLY A 60 3.74 12.68 -16.19
N THR A 61 2.56 12.09 -15.97
CA THR A 61 1.44 12.76 -15.26
C THR A 61 0.83 11.97 -14.11
N ALA A 62 1.32 10.76 -13.87
CA ALA A 62 0.80 9.88 -12.84
C ALA A 62 1.93 9.38 -11.94
N VAL A 63 1.59 9.04 -10.70
CA VAL A 63 2.45 8.28 -9.81
C VAL A 63 1.80 6.92 -9.60
N ARG A 64 2.58 5.85 -9.76
CA ARG A 64 2.16 4.50 -9.39
C ARG A 64 2.73 4.19 -8.02
N ILE A 65 1.84 3.92 -7.06
CA ILE A 65 2.19 3.43 -5.73
C ILE A 65 1.87 1.93 -5.68
N VAL A 66 2.79 1.13 -5.17
CA VAL A 66 2.62 -0.33 -5.02
C VAL A 66 2.92 -0.73 -3.58
N VAL A 67 1.95 -1.38 -2.94
CA VAL A 67 2.14 -2.11 -1.68
C VAL A 67 2.24 -3.59 -2.04
N SER A 68 3.36 -4.21 -1.71
CA SER A 68 3.63 -5.63 -1.99
C SER A 68 3.93 -6.35 -0.69
N ASP A 69 3.23 -7.45 -0.45
CA ASP A 69 3.55 -8.41 0.59
C ASP A 69 3.93 -9.77 -0.01
N ARG A 70 4.33 -10.72 0.86
CA ARG A 70 4.67 -12.10 0.48
C ARG A 70 3.69 -13.11 1.10
N GLY A 71 2.46 -12.70 1.32
CA GLY A 71 1.37 -13.57 1.75
C GLY A 71 0.95 -14.55 0.65
N PRO A 72 -0.06 -15.39 0.91
CA PRO A 72 -0.54 -16.43 -0.01
C PRO A 72 -1.22 -15.87 -1.28
N GLY A 73 -1.34 -14.54 -1.41
CA GLY A 73 -2.10 -13.88 -2.47
C GLY A 73 -3.60 -13.86 -2.22
N VAL A 74 -4.33 -13.17 -3.10
CA VAL A 74 -5.79 -13.13 -3.08
C VAL A 74 -6.30 -14.31 -3.91
N PRO A 75 -7.19 -15.18 -3.39
CA PRO A 75 -7.77 -16.26 -4.17
C PRO A 75 -8.52 -15.75 -5.41
N ASP A 76 -8.40 -16.44 -6.54
CA ASP A 76 -9.08 -16.06 -7.79
C ASP A 76 -10.61 -15.97 -7.63
N SER A 77 -11.18 -16.76 -6.71
CA SER A 77 -12.60 -16.75 -6.38
C SER A 77 -13.09 -15.46 -5.73
N LEU A 78 -12.19 -14.62 -5.20
CA LEU A 78 -12.56 -13.35 -4.57
C LEU A 78 -12.85 -12.25 -5.60
N GLY A 79 -12.28 -12.34 -6.82
CA GLY A 79 -12.56 -11.45 -7.94
C GLY A 79 -12.75 -9.98 -7.57
N GLU A 80 -13.88 -9.41 -7.98
CA GLU A 80 -14.28 -8.03 -7.65
C GLU A 80 -14.77 -7.85 -6.21
N GLU A 81 -15.23 -8.92 -5.55
CA GLU A 81 -15.69 -8.88 -4.15
C GLU A 81 -14.58 -8.49 -3.17
N ALA A 82 -13.31 -8.70 -3.55
CA ALA A 82 -12.16 -8.25 -2.78
C ALA A 82 -12.14 -6.73 -2.55
N PHE A 83 -12.84 -5.96 -3.39
CA PHE A 83 -12.91 -4.51 -3.35
C PHE A 83 -14.21 -3.98 -2.73
N GLU A 84 -15.10 -4.85 -2.26
CA GLU A 84 -16.32 -4.43 -1.59
C GLU A 84 -16.02 -3.78 -0.22
N PRO A 85 -16.64 -2.64 0.10
CA PRO A 85 -16.48 -2.00 1.40
C PRO A 85 -16.86 -2.94 2.56
N PHE A 86 -16.10 -2.88 3.66
CA PHE A 86 -16.38 -3.53 4.96
C PHE A 86 -16.21 -5.07 5.05
N ARG A 87 -15.58 -5.74 4.08
CA ARG A 87 -15.08 -7.11 4.29
C ARG A 87 -13.77 -7.10 5.09
N SER A 88 -13.70 -7.93 6.14
CA SER A 88 -12.56 -8.08 7.07
C SER A 88 -11.91 -9.44 6.98
#